data_AF-A0A6V8EUZ4-F1
#
_entry.id   AF-A0A6V8EUZ4-F1
#
_cell.length_a   1.000
_cell.length_b   1.000
_cell.length_c   1.000
_cell.angle_alpha   90.00
_cell.angle_beta   90.00
_cell.angle_gamma   90.00
#
_symmetry.space_group_name_H-M   'P 1'
#
loop_
_entity.id
_entity.type
_entity.pdbx_description
1 polymer ?
#
loop_
_entity_poly.entity_id
_entity_poly.type
_entity_poly.pdbx_seq_one_letter_code
_entity_poly.pdbx_strand_id
1 'polypeptide(L)'
;MESASTFASQVPVDDGECVELSLGLLTPGDVYEITVLVIDDALDVLVFDEAGLQPYLLGQSYRSAYQQIPSTEFANGSYEFHWKVPLSISEKSWTIVVDNLAHDGDQGNGDQGGDLGRVSITVTKLNDGQWTSYHDLVGIIPNGHLTLLEGDDLRLEEGTAVSVTAWSLEGFGDVYLQTESMNANYLAGQSNVALTGASLLGVDGTASFNWIVSAAFANQPLKLVVDNTNDPDGQGDGSTNLRITIRVELVPVMQASFVAENQTVELDTLLNFDASSSPNNLQQISQYVWDFDASVDSNNDGDAINDVDAVGISANHLWTAPGVKTVTLTVSGQLGFDRSQVNITVVDVTDPIARISGSAGSSAIPITGGWRIEHGETLTLSCATSTDNDQITACSWSVDGNPYGQQTTASFNWSDIGTHDV
;
A
#
# COMPACT_ATOMS: atom_id res chain seq x y z
N MET A 1 19.70 -24.98 38.82
CA MET A 1 19.37 -24.12 37.68
C MET A 1 19.81 -22.69 37.96
N GLU A 2 20.68 -22.20 37.10
CA GLU A 2 21.11 -20.81 37.03
C GLU A 2 20.20 -20.08 36.01
N SER A 3 19.75 -18.86 36.32
CA SER A 3 18.79 -18.10 35.50
C SER A 3 19.45 -16.85 34.93
N ALA A 4 19.40 -16.69 33.61
CA ALA A 4 19.94 -15.52 32.89
C ALA A 4 18.90 -14.88 31.97
N SER A 5 19.18 -13.66 31.48
CA SER A 5 18.37 -12.95 30.47
C SER A 5 18.96 -12.99 29.05
N THR A 6 20.22 -13.42 28.90
CA THR A 6 20.90 -13.77 27.63
C THR A 6 22.09 -14.69 27.91
N PHE A 7 22.49 -15.55 26.96
CA PHE A 7 23.74 -16.34 27.03
C PHE A 7 24.74 -15.84 25.97
N ALA A 8 25.35 -14.69 26.20
CA ALA A 8 26.21 -14.05 25.20
C ALA A 8 27.60 -14.72 25.02
N SER A 9 27.99 -15.70 25.85
CA SER A 9 29.35 -16.27 25.84
C SER A 9 29.42 -17.73 26.33
N GLN A 10 29.28 -18.71 25.43
CA GLN A 10 29.65 -20.13 25.59
C GLN A 10 29.52 -20.66 27.03
N VAL A 11 28.31 -20.54 27.58
CA VAL A 11 27.97 -20.99 28.92
C VAL A 11 28.18 -22.51 28.97
N PRO A 12 29.01 -23.03 29.88
CA PRO A 12 29.17 -24.46 30.06
C PRO A 12 27.90 -25.07 30.67
N VAL A 13 27.48 -26.22 30.14
CA VAL A 13 26.39 -27.03 30.69
C VAL A 13 26.98 -28.42 30.96
N ASP A 14 27.36 -28.67 32.21
CA ASP A 14 27.97 -29.93 32.62
C ASP A 14 27.01 -31.12 32.42
N ASP A 15 27.56 -32.34 32.36
CA ASP A 15 26.76 -33.58 32.33
C ASP A 15 25.78 -33.65 33.51
N GLY A 16 24.52 -33.94 33.19
CA GLY A 16 23.44 -34.04 34.19
C GLY A 16 22.94 -32.69 34.71
N GLU A 17 23.36 -31.58 34.11
CA GLU A 17 22.91 -30.23 34.45
C GLU A 17 22.05 -29.61 33.33
N CYS A 18 21.28 -28.59 33.69
CA CYS A 18 20.55 -27.76 32.75
C CYS A 18 20.61 -26.28 33.17
N VAL A 19 20.48 -25.39 32.19
CA VAL A 19 20.49 -23.94 32.40
C VAL A 19 19.24 -23.29 31.81
N GLU A 20 18.74 -22.25 32.48
CA GLU A 20 17.53 -21.54 32.07
C GLU A 20 17.86 -20.13 31.57
N LEU A 21 17.30 -19.79 30.43
CA LEU A 21 17.29 -18.44 29.87
C LEU A 21 15.85 -17.91 29.93
N SER A 22 15.58 -17.01 30.87
CA SER A 22 14.29 -16.34 30.96
C SER A 22 14.19 -15.24 29.90
N LEU A 23 13.18 -15.34 29.04
CA LEU A 23 12.85 -14.30 28.07
C LEU A 23 11.90 -13.24 28.66
N GLY A 24 11.38 -13.49 29.88
CA GLY A 24 10.40 -12.64 30.52
C GLY A 24 9.03 -12.69 29.85
N LEU A 25 8.24 -11.63 30.06
CA LEU A 25 6.92 -11.46 29.44
C LEU A 25 7.09 -11.05 27.99
N LEU A 26 6.58 -11.87 27.06
CA LEU A 26 6.57 -11.56 25.64
C LEU A 26 5.15 -11.26 25.17
N THR A 27 5.01 -10.23 24.33
CA THR A 27 3.72 -9.84 23.74
C THR A 27 3.35 -10.81 22.61
N PRO A 28 2.13 -11.38 22.61
CA PRO A 28 1.67 -12.25 21.53
C PRO A 28 1.73 -11.55 20.17
N GLY A 29 2.28 -12.22 19.16
CA GLY A 29 2.46 -11.67 17.81
C GLY A 29 3.77 -10.93 17.56
N ASP A 30 4.53 -10.57 18.59
CA ASP A 30 5.90 -10.07 18.42
C ASP A 30 6.79 -11.15 17.79
N VAL A 31 7.77 -10.72 16.99
CA VAL A 31 8.75 -11.61 16.36
C VAL A 31 10.13 -11.39 16.97
N TYR A 32 10.85 -12.47 17.22
CA TYR A 32 12.20 -12.46 17.76
C TYR A 32 13.14 -13.24 16.85
N GLU A 33 14.31 -12.68 16.56
CA GLU A 33 15.46 -13.41 16.05
C GLU A 33 16.11 -14.16 17.19
N ILE A 34 16.32 -15.46 17.01
CA ILE A 34 16.98 -16.34 17.96
C ILE A 34 18.20 -16.93 17.24
N THR A 35 19.37 -16.66 17.82
CA THR A 35 20.63 -17.29 17.40
C THR A 35 21.10 -18.22 18.50
N VAL A 36 21.41 -19.46 18.14
CA VAL A 36 21.89 -20.49 19.06
C VAL A 36 23.19 -21.07 18.50
N LEU A 37 24.23 -21.13 19.31
CA LEU A 37 25.47 -21.83 19.01
C LEU A 37 25.71 -22.87 20.10
N VAL A 38 25.65 -24.16 19.74
CA VAL A 38 26.03 -25.27 20.60
C VAL A 38 27.31 -25.91 20.06
N ILE A 39 28.27 -26.16 20.95
CA ILE A 39 29.55 -26.83 20.62
C ILE A 39 29.93 -27.82 21.72
N ASP A 40 30.98 -28.59 21.44
CA ASP A 40 31.58 -29.63 22.27
C ASP A 40 30.71 -30.89 22.42
N ASP A 41 29.46 -30.76 22.87
CA ASP A 41 28.47 -31.83 22.95
C ASP A 41 27.10 -31.36 22.45
N ALA A 42 26.24 -32.29 22.02
CA ALA A 42 24.86 -31.95 21.69
C ALA A 42 24.08 -31.58 22.96
N LEU A 43 23.10 -30.68 22.83
CA LEU A 43 22.25 -30.25 23.94
C LEU A 43 20.79 -30.18 23.48
N ASP A 44 19.84 -30.40 24.38
CA ASP A 44 18.46 -29.99 24.08
C ASP A 44 18.33 -28.49 24.27
N VAL A 45 17.60 -27.85 23.37
CA VAL A 45 17.22 -26.43 23.46
C VAL A 45 15.71 -26.37 23.36
N LEU A 46 15.05 -26.22 24.50
CA LEU A 46 13.61 -26.37 24.67
C LEU A 46 12.96 -25.04 25.04
N VAL A 47 11.93 -24.64 24.30
CA VAL A 47 11.20 -23.39 24.52
C VAL A 47 9.89 -23.68 25.25
N PHE A 48 9.69 -23.05 26.40
CA PHE A 48 8.50 -23.22 27.23
C PHE A 48 7.80 -21.89 27.48
N ASP A 49 6.46 -21.94 27.56
CA ASP A 49 5.71 -20.95 28.31
C ASP A 49 5.66 -21.33 29.81
N GLU A 50 5.22 -20.41 30.66
CA GLU A 50 5.16 -20.61 32.12
C GLU A 50 4.44 -21.90 32.53
N ALA A 51 3.35 -22.26 31.85
CA ALA A 51 2.57 -23.45 32.17
C ALA A 51 3.28 -24.73 31.71
N GLY A 52 3.90 -24.69 30.53
CA GLY A 52 4.64 -25.80 29.95
C GLY A 52 5.93 -26.13 30.69
N LEU A 53 6.56 -25.14 31.33
CA LEU A 53 7.80 -25.32 32.09
C LEU A 53 7.60 -26.15 33.37
N GLN A 54 6.43 -26.06 34.01
CA GLN A 54 6.20 -26.71 35.31
C GLN A 54 6.38 -28.25 35.29
N PRO A 55 5.83 -29.00 34.32
CA PRO A 55 6.11 -30.43 34.20
C PRO A 55 7.61 -30.77 34.11
N TYR A 56 8.38 -29.98 33.35
CA TYR A 56 9.83 -30.16 33.22
C TYR A 56 10.51 -30.02 34.60
N LEU A 57 10.30 -28.89 35.29
CA LEU A 57 10.91 -28.62 36.61
C LEU A 57 10.56 -29.65 37.69
N LEU A 58 9.43 -30.34 37.54
CA LEU A 58 8.95 -31.36 38.48
C LEU A 58 9.39 -32.79 38.10
N GLY A 59 10.23 -32.96 37.07
CA GLY A 59 10.65 -34.28 36.58
C GLY A 59 9.50 -35.09 35.97
N GLN A 60 8.45 -34.41 35.52
CA GLN A 60 7.28 -35.05 34.90
C GLN A 60 7.40 -35.03 33.38
N SER A 61 6.59 -35.86 32.71
CA SER A 61 6.53 -35.88 31.26
C SER A 61 6.16 -34.50 30.69
N TYR A 62 7.07 -33.90 29.93
CA TYR A 62 6.92 -32.55 29.37
C TYR A 62 6.81 -32.54 27.83
N ARG A 63 6.83 -33.71 27.17
CA ARG A 63 6.90 -33.87 25.71
C ARG A 63 5.82 -33.14 24.89
N SER A 64 4.67 -32.89 25.50
CA SER A 64 3.55 -32.14 24.90
C SER A 64 3.38 -30.73 25.49
N ALA A 65 4.32 -30.30 26.32
CA ALA A 65 4.25 -29.06 27.10
C ALA A 65 5.20 -27.97 26.57
N TYR A 66 6.34 -28.36 25.98
CA TYR A 66 7.23 -27.42 25.28
C TYR A 66 6.73 -27.09 23.87
N GLN A 67 7.20 -25.97 23.33
CA GLN A 67 6.94 -25.57 21.94
C GLN A 67 7.84 -26.35 20.99
N GLN A 68 7.29 -27.36 20.33
CA GLN A 68 8.07 -28.26 19.47
C GLN A 68 8.73 -27.55 18.28
N ILE A 69 8.07 -26.56 17.68
CA ILE A 69 8.57 -25.90 16.48
C ILE A 69 9.89 -25.14 16.74
N PRO A 70 10.00 -24.22 17.71
CA PRO A 70 11.26 -23.53 17.98
C PRO A 70 12.30 -24.32 18.81
N SER A 71 12.04 -25.59 19.15
CA SER A 71 12.90 -26.39 20.06
C SER A 71 13.65 -27.49 19.33
N THR A 72 14.90 -27.77 19.71
CA THR A 72 15.73 -28.81 19.09
C THR A 72 16.36 -29.68 20.16
N GLU A 73 16.14 -30.99 20.10
CA GLU A 73 16.57 -31.95 21.13
C GLU A 73 17.91 -32.63 20.83
N PHE A 74 18.70 -32.08 19.90
CA PHE A 74 20.03 -32.58 19.53
C PHE A 74 20.80 -31.41 18.90
N ALA A 75 20.76 -30.24 19.53
CA ALA A 75 21.37 -29.04 18.99
C ALA A 75 22.90 -29.18 19.06
N ASN A 76 23.57 -29.13 17.91
CA ASN A 76 25.02 -29.14 17.79
C ASN A 76 25.42 -28.38 16.53
N GLY A 77 25.95 -27.17 16.69
CA GLY A 77 26.23 -26.24 15.61
C GLY A 77 25.55 -24.89 15.80
N SER A 78 25.40 -24.16 14.69
CA SER A 78 24.84 -22.81 14.66
C SER A 78 23.44 -22.83 14.07
N TYR A 79 22.51 -22.13 14.71
CA TYR A 79 21.11 -22.01 14.31
C TYR A 79 20.71 -20.53 14.34
N GLU A 80 20.01 -20.08 13.31
CA GLU A 80 19.46 -18.74 13.20
C GLU A 80 18.06 -18.84 12.62
N PHE A 81 17.06 -18.37 13.37
CA PHE A 81 15.67 -18.40 12.95
C PHE A 81 14.89 -17.27 13.62
N HIS A 82 13.75 -16.90 13.04
CA HIS A 82 12.83 -15.95 13.65
C HIS A 82 11.55 -16.64 14.06
N TRP A 83 11.12 -16.38 15.29
CA TRP A 83 9.96 -17.02 15.90
C TRP A 83 8.96 -15.95 16.34
N LYS A 84 7.70 -16.11 15.95
CA LYS A 84 6.61 -15.27 16.43
C LYS A 84 6.03 -15.87 17.71
N VAL A 85 5.86 -15.02 18.71
CA VAL A 85 5.21 -15.41 19.96
C VAL A 85 3.77 -15.86 19.66
N PRO A 86 3.38 -17.10 20.02
CA PRO A 86 2.05 -17.62 19.74
C PRO A 86 0.92 -16.70 20.24
N LEU A 87 -0.14 -16.60 19.44
CA LEU A 87 -1.29 -15.76 19.77
C LEU A 87 -1.93 -16.18 21.10
N SER A 88 -2.21 -15.20 21.95
CA SER A 88 -2.88 -15.38 23.24
C SER A 88 -3.64 -14.12 23.62
N ILE A 89 -4.61 -14.24 24.53
CA ILE A 89 -5.39 -13.11 25.05
C ILE A 89 -4.58 -12.22 26.01
N SER A 90 -3.44 -12.71 26.50
CA SER A 90 -2.56 -12.01 27.41
C SER A 90 -1.11 -12.42 27.18
N GLU A 91 -0.19 -11.58 27.64
CA GLU A 91 1.23 -11.91 27.66
C GLU A 91 1.51 -13.10 28.58
N LYS A 92 2.55 -13.86 28.25
CA LYS A 92 3.02 -15.01 29.02
C LYS A 92 4.51 -14.88 29.27
N SER A 93 4.99 -15.48 30.36
CA SER A 93 6.42 -15.64 30.57
C SER A 93 6.96 -16.79 29.72
N TRP A 94 8.10 -16.57 29.08
CA TRP A 94 8.76 -17.54 28.22
C TRP A 94 10.17 -17.85 28.72
N THR A 95 10.60 -19.11 28.56
CA THR A 95 11.90 -19.59 29.00
C THR A 95 12.47 -20.54 27.96
N ILE A 96 13.75 -20.38 27.64
CA ILE A 96 14.53 -21.39 26.91
C ILE A 96 15.31 -22.19 27.94
N VAL A 97 15.12 -23.50 27.95
CA VAL A 97 15.89 -24.44 28.75
C VAL A 97 16.93 -25.07 27.85
N VAL A 98 18.18 -25.05 28.27
CA VAL A 98 19.25 -25.82 27.63
C VAL A 98 19.56 -27.00 28.53
N ASP A 99 19.26 -28.20 28.04
CA ASP A 99 19.32 -29.43 28.81
C ASP A 99 20.50 -30.30 28.37
N ASN A 100 21.29 -30.77 29.34
CA ASN A 100 22.33 -31.79 29.21
C ASN A 100 22.07 -32.95 30.19
N LEU A 101 20.80 -33.18 30.54
CA LEU A 101 20.34 -34.20 31.48
C LEU A 101 19.64 -35.34 30.72
N ALA A 102 19.88 -36.59 31.14
CA ALA A 102 18.92 -37.67 30.91
C ALA A 102 17.66 -37.42 31.75
N HIS A 103 16.74 -36.59 31.25
CA HIS A 103 15.66 -36.02 32.04
C HIS A 103 14.54 -37.04 32.24
N ASP A 104 14.14 -37.33 33.48
CA ASP A 104 13.09 -38.34 33.79
C ASP A 104 11.77 -38.18 32.99
N GLY A 105 11.46 -36.94 32.60
CA GLY A 105 10.31 -36.52 31.80
C GLY A 105 10.44 -36.60 30.26
N ASP A 106 11.60 -36.92 29.71
CA ASP A 106 11.85 -36.95 28.25
C ASP A 106 11.50 -38.30 27.58
N GLN A 107 11.28 -39.34 28.39
CA GLN A 107 11.00 -40.72 27.95
C GLN A 107 12.12 -41.35 27.10
N GLY A 108 13.38 -40.99 27.38
CA GLY A 108 14.57 -41.43 26.65
C GLY A 108 14.71 -40.81 25.27
N ASN A 109 14.17 -39.61 25.05
CA ASN A 109 14.28 -38.86 23.79
C ASN A 109 15.10 -37.60 24.00
N GLY A 110 15.68 -37.10 22.92
CA GLY A 110 16.59 -35.96 22.97
C GLY A 110 17.98 -36.37 23.38
N ASP A 111 18.83 -35.38 23.61
CA ASP A 111 20.11 -35.58 24.24
C ASP A 111 19.90 -36.14 25.65
N GLN A 112 20.80 -37.01 26.12
CA GLN A 112 20.63 -37.72 27.39
C GLN A 112 21.76 -37.37 28.36
N GLY A 113 22.36 -36.19 28.19
CA GLY A 113 23.62 -35.84 28.82
C GLY A 113 24.79 -36.59 28.22
N GLY A 114 25.93 -36.52 28.90
CA GLY A 114 27.17 -37.13 28.44
C GLY A 114 28.39 -36.30 28.78
N ASP A 115 28.92 -35.57 27.78
CA ASP A 115 30.10 -34.74 27.95
C ASP A 115 29.68 -33.28 28.26
N LEU A 116 30.65 -32.41 28.48
CA LEU A 116 30.39 -30.99 28.69
C LEU A 116 29.95 -30.34 27.37
N GLY A 117 28.72 -29.84 27.31
CA GLY A 117 28.25 -28.96 26.25
C GLY A 117 28.53 -27.48 26.52
N ARG A 118 28.58 -26.66 25.47
CA ARG A 118 28.64 -25.19 25.60
C ARG A 118 27.64 -24.53 24.69
N VAL A 119 26.94 -23.54 25.23
CA VAL A 119 25.87 -22.85 24.52
C VAL A 119 26.05 -21.32 24.53
N SER A 120 25.75 -20.68 23.39
CA SER A 120 25.51 -19.23 23.31
C SER A 120 24.14 -19.00 22.71
N ILE A 121 23.33 -18.13 23.33
CA ILE A 121 22.00 -17.75 22.85
C ILE A 121 21.85 -16.24 22.89
N THR A 122 21.48 -15.66 21.74
CA THR A 122 21.04 -14.26 21.64
C THR A 122 19.61 -14.24 21.16
N VAL A 123 18.79 -13.40 21.80
CA VAL A 123 17.38 -13.19 21.45
C VAL A 123 17.17 -11.70 21.22
N THR A 124 16.74 -11.33 20.02
CA THR A 124 16.57 -9.94 19.60
C THR A 124 15.15 -9.72 19.11
N LYS A 125 14.42 -8.78 19.72
CA LYS A 125 13.10 -8.38 19.20
C LYS A 125 13.26 -7.71 17.83
N LEU A 126 12.53 -8.21 16.85
CA LEU A 126 12.43 -7.61 15.51
C LEU A 126 11.23 -6.66 15.45
N ASN A 127 11.34 -5.64 14.60
CA ASN A 127 10.23 -4.74 14.31
C ASN A 127 9.86 -4.91 12.84
N ASP A 128 8.70 -5.52 12.62
CA ASP A 128 8.14 -5.66 11.28
C ASP A 128 7.68 -4.32 10.72
N GLY A 129 7.83 -4.16 9.40
CA GLY A 129 7.31 -3.01 8.69
C GLY A 129 5.79 -3.10 8.52
N GLN A 130 5.17 -1.97 8.16
CA GLN A 130 3.72 -1.91 7.90
C GLN A 130 3.25 -2.94 6.86
N TRP A 131 4.13 -3.27 5.90
CA TRP A 131 3.83 -4.20 4.81
C TRP A 131 4.55 -5.55 4.95
N THR A 132 4.90 -5.94 6.17
CA THR A 132 5.25 -7.34 6.46
C THR A 132 3.96 -8.16 6.54
N SER A 133 3.65 -8.93 5.51
CA SER A 133 2.44 -9.76 5.45
C SER A 133 2.56 -11.05 6.26
N TYR A 134 3.77 -11.58 6.39
CA TYR A 134 4.05 -12.79 7.16
C TYR A 134 5.46 -12.77 7.72
N HIS A 135 5.64 -13.28 8.94
CA HIS A 135 6.95 -13.43 9.57
C HIS A 135 6.86 -14.42 10.74
N ASP A 136 7.25 -15.68 10.53
CA ASP A 136 7.20 -16.70 11.59
C ASP A 136 8.02 -17.95 11.23
N LEU A 137 8.33 -18.76 12.23
CA LEU A 137 8.85 -20.11 12.12
C LEU A 137 7.69 -21.11 11.96
N VAL A 138 7.72 -21.90 10.89
CA VAL A 138 6.74 -22.96 10.65
C VAL A 138 7.39 -24.33 10.77
N GLY A 139 6.60 -25.31 11.23
CA GLY A 139 6.97 -26.72 11.26
C GLY A 139 6.08 -27.54 10.32
N ILE A 140 6.68 -28.36 9.47
CA ILE A 140 6.00 -29.19 8.48
C ILE A 140 6.51 -30.62 8.62
N ILE A 141 5.57 -31.57 8.71
CA ILE A 141 5.87 -33.00 8.81
C ILE A 141 6.52 -33.54 7.52
N PRO A 142 7.14 -34.72 7.54
CA PRO A 142 7.72 -35.32 6.34
C PRO A 142 6.65 -35.57 5.28
N ASN A 143 6.95 -35.25 4.02
CA ASN A 143 6.01 -35.28 2.90
C ASN A 143 4.76 -34.41 3.12
N GLY A 144 4.89 -33.33 3.89
CA GLY A 144 3.85 -32.34 4.12
C GLY A 144 4.12 -31.03 3.37
N HIS A 145 3.15 -30.12 3.45
CA HIS A 145 3.30 -28.74 2.99
C HIS A 145 2.44 -27.82 3.84
N LEU A 146 2.68 -26.52 3.70
CA LEU A 146 1.89 -25.46 4.31
C LEU A 146 1.62 -24.36 3.28
N THR A 147 0.36 -24.00 3.14
CA THR A 147 -0.05 -22.83 2.35
C THR A 147 -0.20 -21.63 3.27
N LEU A 148 0.44 -20.53 2.91
CA LEU A 148 0.42 -19.25 3.60
C LEU A 148 -0.19 -18.17 2.69
N LEU A 149 -0.78 -17.16 3.31
CA LEU A 149 -1.29 -15.95 2.64
C LEU A 149 -2.29 -16.27 1.53
N GLU A 150 -3.47 -16.79 1.90
CA GLU A 150 -4.49 -17.25 0.95
C GLU A 150 -5.57 -16.20 0.67
N GLY A 151 -6.39 -16.45 -0.36
CA GLY A 151 -7.49 -15.57 -0.71
C GLY A 151 -6.98 -14.22 -1.23
N ASP A 152 -7.33 -13.14 -0.54
CA ASP A 152 -6.98 -11.78 -0.96
C ASP A 152 -5.70 -11.25 -0.27
N ASP A 153 -5.05 -12.04 0.59
CA ASP A 153 -3.83 -11.64 1.33
C ASP A 153 -2.69 -11.16 0.41
N LEU A 154 -2.60 -11.74 -0.79
CA LEU A 154 -1.66 -11.35 -1.84
C LEU A 154 -2.37 -10.94 -3.14
N ARG A 155 -3.53 -10.29 -3.04
CA ARG A 155 -4.15 -9.62 -4.19
C ARG A 155 -3.51 -8.24 -4.40
N LEU A 156 -2.43 -8.24 -5.18
CA LEU A 156 -1.54 -7.08 -5.31
C LEU A 156 -1.71 -6.35 -6.64
N GLU A 157 -1.44 -5.05 -6.64
CA GLU A 157 -1.48 -4.20 -7.83
C GLU A 157 -0.19 -4.35 -8.65
N GLU A 158 -0.28 -4.09 -9.96
CA GLU A 158 0.89 -4.11 -10.85
C GLU A 158 2.01 -3.21 -10.30
N GLY A 159 3.25 -3.67 -10.38
CA GLY A 159 4.42 -2.95 -9.90
C GLY A 159 4.72 -3.16 -8.41
N THR A 160 3.80 -3.73 -7.63
CA THR A 160 4.07 -4.10 -6.22
C THR A 160 5.18 -5.16 -6.19
N ALA A 161 6.21 -4.93 -5.37
CA ALA A 161 7.27 -5.92 -5.16
C ALA A 161 6.93 -6.83 -3.98
N VAL A 162 7.23 -8.12 -4.13
CA VAL A 162 7.10 -9.19 -3.13
C VAL A 162 8.52 -9.71 -2.85
N SER A 163 9.00 -9.49 -1.63
CA SER A 163 10.23 -10.06 -1.12
C SER A 163 9.90 -11.21 -0.19
N VAL A 164 10.43 -12.39 -0.50
CA VAL A 164 10.31 -13.57 0.38
C VAL A 164 11.71 -13.96 0.81
N THR A 165 11.92 -14.04 2.13
CA THR A 165 13.16 -14.54 2.73
C THR A 165 12.82 -15.73 3.62
N ALA A 166 13.66 -16.75 3.57
CA ALA A 166 13.53 -17.94 4.38
C ALA A 166 14.83 -18.28 5.12
N TRP A 167 14.72 -18.79 6.34
CA TRP A 167 15.84 -19.28 7.16
C TRP A 167 15.54 -20.71 7.61
N SER A 168 16.39 -21.66 7.19
CA SER A 168 16.25 -23.06 7.59
C SER A 168 16.72 -23.27 9.03
N LEU A 169 15.91 -23.99 9.81
CA LEU A 169 16.23 -24.47 11.15
C LEU A 169 16.46 -25.99 11.15
N GLU A 170 15.62 -26.74 10.44
CA GLU A 170 15.74 -28.20 10.27
C GLU A 170 15.18 -28.59 8.90
N GLY A 171 15.86 -29.51 8.21
CA GLY A 171 15.41 -30.03 6.92
C GLY A 171 15.70 -29.09 5.73
N PHE A 172 15.36 -29.59 4.54
CA PHE A 172 15.53 -28.86 3.28
C PHE A 172 14.16 -28.73 2.63
N GLY A 173 13.63 -27.51 2.60
CA GLY A 173 12.30 -27.21 2.06
C GLY A 173 12.35 -26.28 0.87
N ASP A 174 11.29 -26.31 0.09
CA ASP A 174 11.08 -25.40 -1.03
C ASP A 174 10.01 -24.35 -0.67
N VAL A 175 10.06 -23.18 -1.29
CA VAL A 175 9.09 -22.11 -1.11
C VAL A 175 8.66 -21.59 -2.48
N TYR A 176 7.37 -21.62 -2.77
CA TYR A 176 6.81 -21.24 -4.07
C TYR A 176 5.80 -20.11 -3.93
N LEU A 177 5.94 -19.05 -4.71
CA LEU A 177 4.84 -18.11 -4.95
C LEU A 177 4.00 -18.60 -6.13
N GLN A 178 2.70 -18.77 -5.90
CA GLN A 178 1.81 -19.49 -6.82
C GLN A 178 0.56 -18.67 -7.13
N THR A 179 0.06 -18.83 -8.36
CA THR A 179 -1.34 -18.57 -8.68
C THR A 179 -2.21 -19.74 -8.22
N GLU A 180 -3.53 -19.56 -8.17
CA GLU A 180 -4.46 -20.66 -7.91
C GLU A 180 -4.30 -21.86 -8.87
N SER A 181 -4.04 -21.59 -10.16
CA SER A 181 -3.82 -22.66 -11.13
C SER A 181 -2.51 -23.41 -10.89
N MET A 182 -1.45 -22.72 -10.45
CA MET A 182 -0.16 -23.35 -10.15
C MET A 182 -0.24 -24.18 -8.87
N ASN A 183 -0.97 -23.72 -7.87
CA ASN A 183 -1.25 -24.50 -6.67
C ASN A 183 -2.06 -25.77 -6.99
N ALA A 184 -3.04 -25.67 -7.88
CA ALA A 184 -3.78 -26.86 -8.35
C ALA A 184 -2.86 -27.87 -9.06
N ASN A 185 -1.89 -27.41 -9.86
CA ASN A 185 -0.88 -28.28 -10.47
C ASN A 185 -0.02 -28.96 -9.39
N TYR A 186 0.45 -28.20 -8.42
CA TYR A 186 1.24 -28.68 -7.29
C TYR A 186 0.50 -29.80 -6.53
N LEU A 187 -0.75 -29.56 -6.14
CA LEU A 187 -1.57 -30.56 -5.44
C LEU A 187 -1.89 -31.80 -6.30
N ALA A 188 -1.83 -31.67 -7.62
CA ALA A 188 -2.02 -32.77 -8.56
C ALA A 188 -0.72 -33.50 -8.92
N GLY A 189 0.43 -33.10 -8.37
CA GLY A 189 1.75 -33.64 -8.72
C GLY A 189 2.15 -33.37 -10.17
N GLN A 190 1.72 -32.22 -10.71
CA GLN A 190 2.01 -31.76 -12.07
C GLN A 190 3.05 -30.65 -12.05
N SER A 191 3.77 -30.47 -13.17
CA SER A 191 4.75 -29.38 -13.32
C SER A 191 4.12 -28.00 -13.41
N ASN A 192 4.97 -26.97 -13.45
CA ASN A 192 4.58 -25.55 -13.46
C ASN A 192 3.82 -25.17 -12.17
N VAL A 193 4.53 -25.37 -11.06
CA VAL A 193 4.04 -25.17 -9.70
C VAL A 193 4.36 -23.79 -9.14
N ALA A 194 5.17 -22.97 -9.80
CA ALA A 194 5.58 -21.67 -9.28
C ALA A 194 5.66 -20.60 -10.37
N LEU A 195 5.50 -19.35 -9.95
CA LEU A 195 5.77 -18.19 -10.80
C LEU A 195 7.27 -18.15 -11.15
N THR A 196 7.57 -17.77 -12.39
CA THR A 196 8.96 -17.70 -12.87
C THR A 196 9.77 -16.72 -12.02
N GLY A 197 10.86 -17.21 -11.43
CA GLY A 197 11.76 -16.41 -10.58
C GLY A 197 11.24 -16.15 -9.16
N ALA A 198 10.13 -16.77 -8.74
CA ALA A 198 9.54 -16.60 -7.42
C ALA A 198 9.48 -17.94 -6.66
N SER A 199 10.65 -18.59 -6.57
CA SER A 199 10.83 -19.84 -5.85
C SER A 199 12.16 -19.85 -5.10
N LEU A 200 12.17 -20.43 -3.90
CA LEU A 200 13.37 -20.87 -3.20
C LEU A 200 13.38 -22.39 -3.23
N LEU A 201 14.50 -22.99 -3.64
CA LEU A 201 14.62 -24.44 -3.70
C LEU A 201 15.67 -24.92 -2.71
N GLY A 202 15.34 -25.95 -1.91
CA GLY A 202 16.25 -26.60 -0.97
C GLY A 202 16.93 -25.61 -0.02
N VAL A 203 16.13 -24.82 0.70
CA VAL A 203 16.66 -23.76 1.58
C VAL A 203 17.56 -24.36 2.65
N ASP A 204 18.84 -23.99 2.62
CA ASP A 204 19.88 -24.32 3.59
C ASP A 204 20.54 -23.02 4.06
N GLY A 205 20.45 -22.72 5.36
CA GLY A 205 20.73 -21.39 5.89
C GLY A 205 19.68 -20.37 5.43
N THR A 206 20.08 -19.26 4.82
CA THR A 206 19.18 -18.17 4.40
C THR A 206 19.11 -18.04 2.89
N ALA A 207 17.89 -17.91 2.35
CA ALA A 207 17.66 -17.67 0.93
C ALA A 207 16.53 -16.66 0.71
N SER A 208 16.56 -15.92 -0.41
CA SER A 208 15.51 -14.96 -0.74
C SER A 208 15.31 -14.77 -2.25
N PHE A 209 14.11 -14.34 -2.62
CA PHE A 209 13.81 -13.83 -3.96
C PHE A 209 13.03 -12.52 -3.85
N ASN A 210 13.14 -11.71 -4.91
CA ASN A 210 12.32 -10.52 -5.12
C ASN A 210 11.55 -10.68 -6.42
N TRP A 211 10.23 -10.60 -6.36
CA TRP A 211 9.35 -10.74 -7.50
C TRP A 211 8.44 -9.51 -7.63
N ILE A 212 8.22 -9.03 -8.86
CA ILE A 212 7.39 -7.86 -9.12
C ILE A 212 6.11 -8.31 -9.81
N VAL A 213 4.98 -7.85 -9.30
CA VAL A 213 3.66 -8.12 -9.89
C VAL A 213 3.59 -7.49 -11.28
N SER A 214 3.52 -8.30 -12.32
CA SER A 214 3.27 -7.83 -13.69
C SER A 214 1.77 -7.59 -13.94
N ALA A 215 1.42 -6.82 -14.98
CA ALA A 215 0.04 -6.67 -15.46
C ALA A 215 -0.74 -8.00 -15.56
N ALA A 216 -0.08 -9.10 -15.97
CA ALA A 216 -0.72 -10.40 -16.15
C ALA A 216 -1.19 -11.06 -14.85
N PHE A 217 -0.67 -10.62 -13.69
CA PHE A 217 -1.01 -11.14 -12.36
C PHE A 217 -1.59 -10.08 -11.43
N ALA A 218 -1.74 -8.85 -11.91
CA ALA A 218 -2.31 -7.75 -11.13
C ALA A 218 -3.74 -8.07 -10.69
N ASN A 219 -4.03 -7.79 -9.42
CA ASN A 219 -5.33 -8.00 -8.76
C ASN A 219 -5.84 -9.46 -8.80
N GLN A 220 -4.96 -10.43 -9.03
CA GLN A 220 -5.27 -11.85 -8.91
C GLN A 220 -4.82 -12.38 -7.54
N PRO A 221 -5.54 -13.37 -6.98
CA PRO A 221 -5.12 -14.01 -5.74
C PRO A 221 -3.83 -14.81 -5.99
N LEU A 222 -2.83 -14.56 -5.15
CA LEU A 222 -1.60 -15.33 -5.06
C LEU A 222 -1.52 -15.98 -3.68
N LYS A 223 -0.68 -16.99 -3.54
CA LYS A 223 -0.37 -17.64 -2.27
C LYS A 223 1.06 -18.13 -2.22
N LEU A 224 1.57 -18.32 -1.02
CA LEU A 224 2.90 -18.88 -0.79
C LEU A 224 2.76 -20.32 -0.29
N VAL A 225 3.44 -21.27 -0.90
CA VAL A 225 3.50 -22.66 -0.43
C VAL A 225 4.90 -22.95 0.06
N VAL A 226 4.99 -23.46 1.29
CA VAL A 226 6.21 -24.01 1.87
C VAL A 226 6.09 -25.53 1.77
N ASP A 227 6.98 -26.14 1.00
CA ASP A 227 6.94 -27.56 0.66
C ASP A 227 8.03 -28.36 1.38
N ASN A 228 7.64 -29.52 1.90
CA ASN A 228 8.52 -30.53 2.46
C ASN A 228 8.22 -31.90 1.83
N THR A 229 7.97 -31.93 0.52
CA THR A 229 7.78 -33.15 -0.24
C THR A 229 8.99 -33.43 -1.11
N ASN A 230 9.09 -34.66 -1.63
CA ASN A 230 10.06 -34.99 -2.68
C ASN A 230 9.39 -34.78 -4.04
N ASP A 231 9.15 -33.52 -4.39
CA ASP A 231 8.51 -33.16 -5.64
C ASP A 231 9.55 -33.00 -6.79
N PRO A 232 9.21 -33.32 -8.05
CA PRO A 232 10.17 -33.26 -9.16
C PRO A 232 10.66 -31.85 -9.53
N ASP A 233 9.93 -30.81 -9.16
CA ASP A 233 10.24 -29.41 -9.44
C ASP A 233 11.04 -28.76 -8.27
N GLY A 234 11.06 -29.41 -7.11
CA GLY A 234 11.74 -29.02 -5.87
C GLY A 234 13.12 -29.63 -5.64
N GLN A 235 13.72 -29.28 -4.50
CA GLN A 235 14.94 -29.90 -3.98
C GLN A 235 14.76 -30.47 -2.57
N GLY A 236 13.58 -30.30 -1.95
CA GLY A 236 13.23 -31.00 -0.72
C GLY A 236 13.22 -32.52 -0.91
N ASP A 237 13.69 -33.26 0.09
CA ASP A 237 13.68 -34.73 0.06
C ASP A 237 12.45 -35.34 0.77
N GLY A 238 11.68 -34.52 1.47
CA GLY A 238 10.48 -34.86 2.23
C GLY A 238 10.66 -35.94 3.28
N SER A 239 11.89 -36.23 3.71
CA SER A 239 12.21 -37.38 4.55
C SER A 239 12.20 -37.08 6.04
N THR A 240 12.49 -35.83 6.43
CA THR A 240 12.51 -35.35 7.83
C THR A 240 11.44 -34.29 8.06
N ASN A 241 11.28 -33.86 9.31
CA ASN A 241 10.54 -32.63 9.57
C ASN A 241 11.27 -31.46 8.91
N LEU A 242 10.51 -30.48 8.44
CA LEU A 242 11.00 -29.19 8.01
C LEU A 242 10.62 -28.14 9.04
N ARG A 243 11.60 -27.36 9.48
CA ARG A 243 11.38 -26.16 10.28
C ARG A 243 12.09 -25.01 9.62
N ILE A 244 11.32 -23.98 9.26
CA ILE A 244 11.81 -22.89 8.43
C ILE A 244 11.09 -21.59 8.80
N THR A 245 11.85 -20.53 9.01
CA THR A 245 11.27 -19.19 9.14
C THR A 245 10.97 -18.65 7.77
N ILE A 246 9.78 -18.08 7.59
CA ILE A 246 9.40 -17.35 6.39
C ILE A 246 9.10 -15.91 6.76
N ARG A 247 9.65 -14.97 6.01
CA ARG A 247 9.28 -13.55 6.04
C ARG A 247 8.85 -13.10 4.64
N VAL A 248 7.69 -12.45 4.57
CA VAL A 248 7.13 -11.87 3.35
C VAL A 248 6.96 -10.38 3.56
N GLU A 249 7.66 -9.58 2.76
CA GLU A 249 7.58 -8.12 2.76
C GLU A 249 7.08 -7.62 1.42
N LEU A 250 6.17 -6.67 1.45
CA LEU A 250 5.61 -6.04 0.26
C LEU A 250 6.09 -4.60 0.15
N VAL A 251 6.39 -4.17 -1.07
CA VAL A 251 6.63 -2.78 -1.40
C VAL A 251 5.56 -2.34 -2.39
N PRO A 252 4.48 -1.67 -1.93
CA PRO A 252 3.43 -1.19 -2.82
C PRO A 252 3.97 -0.16 -3.81
N VAL A 253 3.26 -0.02 -4.93
CA VAL A 253 3.48 1.06 -5.87
C VAL A 253 2.78 2.34 -5.39
N MET A 254 3.50 3.46 -5.44
CA MET A 254 2.93 4.80 -5.31
C MET A 254 2.74 5.38 -6.70
N GLN A 255 1.49 5.49 -7.15
CA GLN A 255 1.17 6.04 -8.46
C GLN A 255 -0.12 6.85 -8.40
N ALA A 256 -0.08 8.08 -8.90
CA ALA A 256 -1.26 8.90 -9.12
C ALA A 256 -1.90 8.49 -10.44
N SER A 257 -3.20 8.21 -10.42
CA SER A 257 -3.99 7.99 -11.63
C SER A 257 -5.42 8.43 -11.40
N PHE A 258 -5.96 9.17 -12.36
CA PHE A 258 -7.36 9.60 -12.33
C PHE A 258 -7.98 9.66 -13.71
N VAL A 259 -9.31 9.70 -13.70
CA VAL A 259 -10.14 9.93 -14.88
C VAL A 259 -10.95 11.21 -14.65
N ALA A 260 -10.95 12.08 -15.65
CA ALA A 260 -11.90 13.19 -15.74
C ALA A 260 -13.14 12.73 -16.51
N GLU A 261 -14.33 13.18 -16.11
CA GLU A 261 -15.59 12.83 -16.78
C GLU A 261 -15.58 13.19 -18.28
N ASN A 262 -14.97 14.33 -18.62
CA ASN A 262 -14.73 14.80 -19.98
C ASN A 262 -13.41 15.59 -20.04
N GLN A 263 -12.84 15.72 -21.25
CA GLN A 263 -11.66 16.58 -21.49
C GLN A 263 -12.02 17.95 -22.10
N THR A 264 -13.31 18.19 -22.32
CA THR A 264 -13.84 19.48 -22.75
C THR A 264 -15.10 19.77 -21.95
N VAL A 265 -15.21 20.97 -21.40
CA VAL A 265 -16.31 21.40 -20.55
C VAL A 265 -16.70 22.83 -20.88
N GLU A 266 -17.99 23.12 -20.80
CA GLU A 266 -18.50 24.49 -20.95
C GLU A 266 -18.10 25.33 -19.72
N LEU A 267 -17.91 26.63 -19.92
CA LEU A 267 -17.71 27.59 -18.83
C LEU A 267 -18.81 27.44 -17.76
N ASP A 268 -18.45 27.67 -16.49
CA ASP A 268 -19.36 27.60 -15.34
C ASP A 268 -20.07 26.24 -15.13
N THR A 269 -19.61 25.18 -15.80
CA THR A 269 -20.15 23.83 -15.64
C THR A 269 -19.25 22.99 -14.76
N LEU A 270 -19.86 22.26 -13.82
CA LEU A 270 -19.16 21.37 -12.89
C LEU A 270 -18.67 20.11 -13.63
N LEU A 271 -17.37 19.82 -13.51
CA LEU A 271 -16.74 18.61 -14.03
C LEU A 271 -16.28 17.70 -12.89
N ASN A 272 -16.58 16.40 -12.99
CA ASN A 272 -16.19 15.42 -11.98
C ASN A 272 -14.87 14.72 -12.32
N PHE A 273 -14.12 14.37 -11.27
CA PHE A 273 -12.84 13.67 -11.32
C PHE A 273 -12.84 12.50 -10.35
N ASP A 274 -12.26 11.37 -10.78
CA ASP A 274 -12.16 10.16 -9.98
C ASP A 274 -10.73 9.59 -10.01
N ALA A 275 -10.09 9.57 -8.84
CA ALA A 275 -8.76 9.00 -8.61
C ALA A 275 -8.80 7.55 -8.11
N SER A 276 -9.96 6.87 -8.13
CA SER A 276 -10.10 5.48 -7.69
C SER A 276 -9.18 4.49 -8.44
N SER A 277 -8.66 4.89 -9.60
CA SER A 277 -7.65 4.13 -10.36
C SER A 277 -6.23 4.22 -9.80
N SER A 278 -5.95 5.10 -8.84
CA SER A 278 -4.65 5.15 -8.17
C SER A 278 -4.49 3.90 -7.29
N PRO A 279 -3.41 3.12 -7.45
CA PRO A 279 -3.25 1.88 -6.72
C PRO A 279 -3.21 2.12 -5.20
N ASN A 280 -4.04 1.40 -4.45
CA ASN A 280 -4.16 1.56 -3.00
C ASN A 280 -4.59 0.28 -2.22
N ASN A 281 -4.41 -0.92 -2.77
CA ASN A 281 -4.84 -2.17 -2.12
C ASN A 281 -4.17 -2.39 -0.76
N LEU A 282 -2.93 -1.91 -0.58
CA LEU A 282 -2.18 -2.01 0.68
C LEU A 282 -2.31 -0.74 1.54
N GLN A 283 -3.28 0.13 1.23
CA GLN A 283 -3.54 1.40 1.92
C GLN A 283 -2.30 2.30 2.00
N GLN A 284 -1.46 2.27 0.96
CA GLN A 284 -0.22 3.03 0.89
C GLN A 284 -0.44 4.53 0.68
N ILE A 285 -1.55 4.93 0.05
CA ILE A 285 -1.93 6.32 -0.18
C ILE A 285 -2.76 6.81 1.02
N SER A 286 -2.22 7.81 1.73
CA SER A 286 -2.91 8.47 2.84
C SER A 286 -3.63 9.75 2.43
N GLN A 287 -3.27 10.37 1.29
CA GLN A 287 -3.84 11.64 0.85
C GLN A 287 -3.93 11.74 -0.68
N TYR A 288 -5.01 12.36 -1.13
CA TYR A 288 -5.27 12.76 -2.51
C TYR A 288 -5.50 14.27 -2.51
N VAL A 289 -4.71 15.01 -3.29
CA VAL A 289 -4.77 16.48 -3.42
C VAL A 289 -4.94 16.83 -4.88
N TRP A 290 -5.84 17.76 -5.15
CA TRP A 290 -6.16 18.25 -6.49
C TRP A 290 -5.77 19.71 -6.62
N ASP A 291 -5.09 20.02 -7.72
CA ASP A 291 -4.90 21.35 -8.29
C ASP A 291 -5.62 21.35 -9.66
N PHE A 292 -6.53 22.29 -9.88
CA PHE A 292 -7.34 22.35 -11.10
C PHE A 292 -6.81 23.33 -12.15
N ASP A 293 -5.77 24.09 -11.84
CA ASP A 293 -5.17 25.04 -12.78
C ASP A 293 -3.69 25.29 -12.45
N ALA A 294 -2.82 24.46 -13.03
CA ALA A 294 -1.36 24.53 -12.92
C ALA A 294 -0.70 25.87 -13.39
N SER A 295 -1.50 26.86 -13.82
CA SER A 295 -1.04 28.21 -14.15
C SER A 295 -1.23 29.23 -13.03
N VAL A 296 -1.95 28.86 -11.97
CA VAL A 296 -2.22 29.70 -10.81
C VAL A 296 -1.34 29.19 -9.66
N ASP A 297 -0.58 30.09 -9.05
CA ASP A 297 0.15 29.83 -7.80
C ASP A 297 -0.60 30.57 -6.67
N SER A 298 -1.54 29.87 -6.04
CA SER A 298 -2.47 30.42 -5.06
C SER A 298 -1.80 30.68 -3.72
N ASN A 299 -0.77 29.91 -3.37
CA ASN A 299 -0.04 30.03 -2.11
C ASN A 299 1.25 30.88 -2.22
N ASN A 300 1.65 31.25 -3.45
CA ASN A 300 2.85 32.01 -3.80
C ASN A 300 4.17 31.36 -3.33
N ASP A 301 4.26 30.03 -3.33
CA ASP A 301 5.47 29.28 -2.99
C ASP A 301 6.43 29.07 -4.18
N GLY A 302 6.00 29.42 -5.39
CA GLY A 302 6.75 29.28 -6.63
C GLY A 302 6.53 27.97 -7.38
N ASP A 303 5.62 27.10 -6.94
CA ASP A 303 5.24 25.83 -7.58
C ASP A 303 3.72 25.77 -7.84
N ALA A 304 3.27 26.42 -8.92
CA ALA A 304 1.87 26.51 -9.34
C ALA A 304 1.16 25.16 -9.57
N ILE A 305 1.86 24.03 -9.57
CA ILE A 305 1.26 22.71 -9.82
C ILE A 305 0.95 21.94 -8.53
N ASN A 306 1.19 22.55 -7.36
CA ASN A 306 1.08 21.90 -6.05
C ASN A 306 -0.01 22.49 -5.16
N ASP A 307 -0.82 23.39 -5.71
CA ASP A 307 -1.86 24.05 -4.96
C ASP A 307 -2.95 23.07 -4.50
N VAL A 308 -3.56 23.39 -3.36
CA VAL A 308 -4.59 22.55 -2.76
C VAL A 308 -5.95 23.18 -3.03
N ASP A 309 -6.56 22.82 -4.16
CA ASP A 309 -7.91 23.26 -4.50
C ASP A 309 -8.97 22.31 -3.95
N ALA A 310 -8.70 21.01 -3.93
CA ALA A 310 -9.56 20.01 -3.31
C ALA A 310 -8.78 18.80 -2.77
N VAL A 311 -9.46 17.98 -1.98
CA VAL A 311 -8.91 16.74 -1.40
C VAL A 311 -9.90 15.59 -1.51
N GLY A 312 -9.38 14.37 -1.54
CA GLY A 312 -10.18 13.14 -1.56
C GLY A 312 -10.08 12.36 -2.88
N ILE A 313 -10.56 11.11 -2.86
CA ILE A 313 -10.48 10.20 -4.01
C ILE A 313 -11.29 10.74 -5.20
N SER A 314 -12.40 11.40 -4.93
CA SER A 314 -13.20 12.08 -5.95
C SER A 314 -13.26 13.57 -5.67
N ALA A 315 -13.23 14.37 -6.73
CA ALA A 315 -13.35 15.81 -6.64
C ALA A 315 -14.17 16.36 -7.81
N ASN A 316 -14.57 17.63 -7.70
CA ASN A 316 -15.27 18.33 -8.76
C ASN A 316 -14.84 19.80 -8.77
N HIS A 317 -14.87 20.40 -9.96
CA HIS A 317 -14.48 21.78 -10.15
C HIS A 317 -15.23 22.42 -11.33
N LEU A 318 -15.35 23.74 -11.32
CA LEU A 318 -15.87 24.53 -12.44
C LEU A 318 -14.88 25.68 -12.70
N TRP A 319 -14.70 26.04 -13.97
CA TRP A 319 -13.86 27.18 -14.34
C TRP A 319 -14.72 28.34 -14.84
N THR A 320 -14.32 29.54 -14.46
CA THR A 320 -14.95 30.81 -14.83
C THR A 320 -14.18 31.57 -15.91
N ALA A 321 -13.10 30.99 -16.42
CA ALA A 321 -12.34 31.53 -17.56
C ALA A 321 -12.09 30.41 -18.59
N PRO A 322 -12.35 30.67 -19.89
CA PRO A 322 -12.08 29.70 -20.94
C PRO A 322 -10.58 29.47 -21.13
N GLY A 323 -10.23 28.39 -21.81
CA GLY A 323 -8.85 28.02 -22.13
C GLY A 323 -8.49 26.60 -21.70
N VAL A 324 -7.21 26.24 -21.85
CA VAL A 324 -6.70 24.93 -21.43
C VAL A 324 -6.26 25.01 -19.97
N LYS A 325 -6.79 24.13 -19.14
CA LYS A 325 -6.51 23.98 -17.72
C LYS A 325 -5.78 22.67 -17.49
N THR A 326 -4.63 22.71 -16.84
CA THR A 326 -3.90 21.48 -16.50
C THR A 326 -4.30 21.11 -15.08
N VAL A 327 -5.01 19.99 -14.95
CA VAL A 327 -5.43 19.44 -13.66
C VAL A 327 -4.36 18.48 -13.17
N THR A 328 -3.89 18.67 -11.94
CA THR A 328 -2.88 17.87 -11.27
C THR A 328 -3.51 17.11 -10.10
N LEU A 329 -3.40 15.78 -10.11
CA LEU A 329 -3.60 14.96 -8.91
C LEU A 329 -2.23 14.69 -8.28
N THR A 330 -2.10 14.96 -7.00
CA THR A 330 -0.98 14.50 -6.16
C THR A 330 -1.50 13.44 -5.17
N VAL A 331 -0.89 12.27 -5.17
CA VAL A 331 -1.10 11.25 -4.13
C VAL A 331 0.13 11.16 -3.24
N SER A 332 -0.06 11.02 -1.93
CA SER A 332 1.06 10.92 -0.98
C SER A 332 0.80 9.89 0.12
N GLY A 333 1.89 9.32 0.64
CA GLY A 333 1.90 8.30 1.67
C GLY A 333 3.29 8.12 2.29
N GLN A 334 3.47 7.04 3.05
CA GLN A 334 4.74 6.75 3.73
C GLN A 334 5.90 6.49 2.75
N LEU A 335 5.60 6.02 1.54
CA LEU A 335 6.59 5.75 0.49
C LEU A 335 6.98 7.00 -0.32
N GLY A 336 6.36 8.16 -0.05
CA GLY A 336 6.59 9.40 -0.79
C GLY A 336 5.31 9.91 -1.46
N PHE A 337 5.45 10.52 -2.63
CA PHE A 337 4.33 11.04 -3.41
C PHE A 337 4.53 10.77 -4.90
N ASP A 338 3.44 10.78 -5.65
CA ASP A 338 3.44 10.76 -7.11
C ASP A 338 2.40 11.77 -7.65
N ARG A 339 2.57 12.18 -8.91
CA ARG A 339 1.71 13.17 -9.57
C ARG A 339 1.24 12.68 -10.94
N SER A 340 -0.01 12.99 -11.27
CA SER A 340 -0.58 12.75 -12.60
C SER A 340 -1.30 14.00 -13.09
N GLN A 341 -1.26 14.25 -14.40
CA GLN A 341 -1.79 15.47 -15.00
C GLN A 341 -2.64 15.17 -16.24
N VAL A 342 -3.74 15.91 -16.39
CA VAL A 342 -4.61 15.87 -17.56
C VAL A 342 -5.02 17.30 -17.96
N ASN A 343 -5.01 17.58 -19.25
CA ASN A 343 -5.48 18.87 -19.78
C ASN A 343 -7.00 18.84 -20.02
N ILE A 344 -7.71 19.84 -19.51
CA ILE A 344 -9.13 20.09 -19.71
C ILE A 344 -9.29 21.36 -20.55
N THR A 345 -10.06 21.29 -21.63
CA THR A 345 -10.39 22.46 -22.45
C THR A 345 -11.71 23.07 -21.99
N VAL A 346 -11.66 24.28 -21.45
CA VAL A 346 -12.84 25.05 -21.06
C VAL A 346 -13.24 25.94 -22.22
N VAL A 347 -14.49 25.79 -22.69
CA VAL A 347 -15.02 26.56 -23.81
C VAL A 347 -16.15 27.47 -23.35
N ASP A 348 -16.10 28.72 -23.80
CA ASP A 348 -17.26 29.59 -23.73
C ASP A 348 -18.15 29.36 -24.97
N VAL A 349 -19.42 29.04 -24.71
CA VAL A 349 -20.43 28.73 -25.72
C VAL A 349 -21.74 29.49 -25.48
N THR A 350 -21.79 30.30 -24.43
CA THR A 350 -23.00 31.06 -24.11
C THR A 350 -22.98 32.35 -24.91
N ASP A 351 -24.03 32.59 -25.69
CA ASP A 351 -24.13 33.85 -26.43
C ASP A 351 -24.39 35.04 -25.46
N PRO A 352 -23.79 36.22 -25.72
CA PRO A 352 -24.02 37.39 -24.90
C PRO A 352 -25.48 37.87 -25.01
N ILE A 353 -26.05 38.28 -23.88
CA ILE A 353 -27.38 38.90 -23.82
C ILE A 353 -27.24 40.40 -24.04
N ALA A 354 -27.56 40.85 -25.26
CA ALA A 354 -27.58 42.26 -25.62
C ALA A 354 -28.64 43.04 -24.82
N ARG A 355 -28.24 44.17 -24.23
CA ARG A 355 -29.14 45.11 -23.54
C ARG A 355 -28.85 46.55 -23.92
N ILE A 356 -29.89 47.27 -24.28
CA ILE A 356 -29.81 48.68 -24.66
C ILE A 356 -30.33 49.54 -23.52
N SER A 357 -29.58 50.57 -23.16
CA SER A 357 -29.95 51.58 -22.17
C SER A 357 -29.81 52.99 -22.75
N GLY A 358 -30.69 53.90 -22.33
CA GLY A 358 -30.58 55.31 -22.69
C GLY A 358 -29.50 55.99 -21.85
N SER A 359 -28.67 56.83 -22.47
CA SER A 359 -27.66 57.63 -21.76
C SER A 359 -28.26 58.90 -21.15
N ALA A 360 -27.73 59.36 -20.02
CA ALA A 360 -28.19 60.55 -19.30
C ALA A 360 -28.09 61.87 -20.11
N GLY A 361 -27.38 61.87 -21.24
CA GLY A 361 -27.28 62.99 -22.18
C GLY A 361 -28.21 62.94 -23.39
N SER A 362 -29.16 61.99 -23.42
CA SER A 362 -30.13 61.88 -24.52
C SER A 362 -31.27 62.88 -24.37
N SER A 363 -31.66 63.57 -25.44
CA SER A 363 -32.87 64.42 -25.50
C SER A 363 -34.17 63.60 -25.56
N ALA A 364 -34.08 62.27 -25.52
CA ALA A 364 -35.21 61.38 -25.72
C ALA A 364 -35.97 61.03 -24.42
N ILE A 365 -37.28 60.88 -24.55
CA ILE A 365 -38.20 60.47 -23.50
C ILE A 365 -38.43 58.96 -23.63
N PRO A 366 -38.13 58.13 -22.60
CA PRO A 366 -38.42 56.71 -22.61
C PRO A 366 -39.92 56.45 -22.74
N ILE A 367 -40.31 55.52 -23.61
CA ILE A 367 -41.68 55.03 -23.77
C ILE A 367 -41.67 53.50 -23.69
N THR A 368 -42.84 52.88 -23.52
CA THR A 368 -42.94 51.42 -23.60
C THR A 368 -42.46 50.94 -24.97
N GLY A 369 -41.41 50.12 -24.99
CA GLY A 369 -40.85 49.55 -26.22
C GLY A 369 -39.85 50.43 -26.96
N GLY A 370 -39.39 51.56 -26.41
CA GLY A 370 -38.33 52.36 -27.05
C GLY A 370 -38.19 53.77 -26.48
N TRP A 371 -37.81 54.70 -27.35
CA TRP A 371 -37.60 56.10 -27.01
C TRP A 371 -38.34 57.01 -27.99
N ARG A 372 -38.89 58.12 -27.48
CA ARG A 372 -39.44 59.20 -28.29
C ARG A 372 -38.46 60.37 -28.27
N ILE A 373 -38.12 60.88 -29.45
CA ILE A 373 -37.20 62.01 -29.61
C ILE A 373 -37.83 63.10 -30.48
N GLU A 374 -37.48 64.36 -30.24
CA GLU A 374 -37.92 65.48 -31.08
C GLU A 374 -37.11 65.54 -32.40
N HIS A 375 -37.68 66.17 -33.43
CA HIS A 375 -37.03 66.31 -34.72
C HIS A 375 -35.72 67.11 -34.59
N GLY A 376 -34.64 66.58 -35.16
CA GLY A 376 -33.31 67.21 -35.11
C GLY A 376 -32.50 66.96 -33.83
N GLU A 377 -33.07 66.33 -32.81
CA GLU A 377 -32.38 65.99 -31.56
C GLU A 377 -31.58 64.68 -31.64
N THR A 378 -30.65 64.45 -30.71
CA THR A 378 -29.78 63.24 -30.68
C THR A 378 -30.22 62.23 -29.63
N LEU A 379 -30.42 60.97 -30.04
CA LEU A 379 -30.65 59.82 -29.16
C LEU A 379 -29.33 59.12 -28.89
N THR A 380 -28.88 59.10 -27.65
CA THR A 380 -27.68 58.34 -27.27
C THR A 380 -28.05 57.07 -26.51
N LEU A 381 -27.68 55.92 -27.08
CA LEU A 381 -27.92 54.59 -26.51
C LEU A 381 -26.59 53.92 -26.15
N SER A 382 -26.63 53.05 -25.16
CA SER A 382 -25.48 52.29 -24.69
C SER A 382 -25.82 50.81 -24.56
N CYS A 383 -24.89 49.97 -25.01
CA CYS A 383 -24.96 48.53 -24.80
C CYS A 383 -24.26 48.10 -23.49
N ALA A 384 -23.75 49.05 -22.68
CA ALA A 384 -22.88 48.75 -21.53
C ALA A 384 -23.54 47.87 -20.46
N THR A 385 -24.87 47.75 -20.50
CA THR A 385 -25.64 46.86 -19.62
C THR A 385 -25.80 45.44 -20.17
N SER A 386 -25.27 45.14 -21.35
CA SER A 386 -25.24 43.79 -21.91
C SER A 386 -24.42 42.88 -21.00
N THR A 387 -24.75 41.60 -20.97
CA THR A 387 -24.12 40.64 -20.06
C THR A 387 -23.71 39.39 -20.81
N ASP A 388 -22.60 38.82 -20.40
CA ASP A 388 -22.06 37.55 -20.86
C ASP A 388 -21.41 36.84 -19.66
N ASN A 389 -21.23 35.53 -19.73
CA ASN A 389 -20.57 34.78 -18.65
C ASN A 389 -19.04 34.76 -18.80
N ASP A 390 -18.47 35.19 -19.93
CA ASP A 390 -17.04 35.54 -20.05
C ASP A 390 -16.86 37.00 -20.48
N GLN A 391 -16.93 37.27 -21.78
CA GLN A 391 -16.55 38.56 -22.36
C GLN A 391 -17.41 38.97 -23.54
N ILE A 392 -17.92 40.21 -23.45
CA ILE A 392 -18.53 40.90 -24.59
C ILE A 392 -17.41 41.53 -25.42
N THR A 393 -17.05 40.88 -26.52
CA THR A 393 -15.97 41.35 -27.41
C THR A 393 -16.32 42.67 -28.11
N ALA A 394 -17.57 42.86 -28.55
CA ALA A 394 -18.02 44.07 -29.24
C ALA A 394 -19.52 44.30 -29.12
N CYS A 395 -19.93 45.57 -29.25
CA CYS A 395 -21.33 45.96 -29.47
C CYS A 395 -21.50 46.48 -30.88
N SER A 396 -22.29 45.78 -31.69
CA SER A 396 -22.62 46.19 -33.05
C SER A 396 -24.02 46.79 -33.09
N TRP A 397 -24.17 47.95 -33.73
CA TRP A 397 -25.44 48.64 -33.90
C TRP A 397 -25.91 48.55 -35.36
N SER A 398 -27.21 48.38 -35.56
CA SER A 398 -27.87 48.56 -36.85
C SER A 398 -28.85 49.73 -36.78
N VAL A 399 -29.18 50.34 -37.91
CA VAL A 399 -30.29 51.28 -38.03
C VAL A 399 -31.06 50.92 -39.29
N ASP A 400 -32.35 50.67 -39.16
CA ASP A 400 -33.26 50.30 -40.24
C ASP A 400 -32.69 49.15 -41.10
N GLY A 401 -32.12 48.14 -40.42
CA GLY A 401 -31.51 46.95 -41.02
C GLY A 401 -30.12 47.13 -41.62
N ASN A 402 -29.52 48.34 -41.55
CA ASN A 402 -28.18 48.60 -42.07
C ASN A 402 -27.15 48.71 -40.93
N PRO A 403 -25.92 48.19 -41.09
CA PRO A 403 -24.86 48.38 -40.09
C PRO A 403 -24.57 49.85 -39.83
N TYR A 404 -24.51 50.24 -38.55
CA TYR A 404 -24.24 51.63 -38.13
C TYR A 404 -22.83 51.81 -37.56
N GLY A 405 -22.37 50.87 -36.71
CA GLY A 405 -21.03 50.95 -36.13
C GLY A 405 -20.79 49.97 -34.99
N GLN A 406 -19.55 49.93 -34.50
CA GLN A 406 -19.13 49.10 -33.38
C GLN A 406 -18.55 49.96 -32.27
N GLN A 407 -19.40 50.34 -31.31
CA GLN A 407 -19.00 51.13 -30.15
C GLN A 407 -19.91 50.86 -28.95
N THR A 408 -19.41 51.03 -27.73
CA THR A 408 -20.20 50.80 -26.51
C THR A 408 -21.38 51.76 -26.38
N THR A 409 -21.23 52.99 -26.87
CA THR A 409 -22.26 54.02 -26.89
C THR A 409 -22.38 54.60 -28.28
N ALA A 410 -23.59 54.60 -28.83
CA ALA A 410 -23.90 55.12 -30.16
C ALA A 410 -24.91 56.27 -30.08
N SER A 411 -24.75 57.26 -30.95
CA SER A 411 -25.60 58.46 -31.00
C SER A 411 -26.29 58.55 -32.35
N PHE A 412 -27.61 58.59 -32.34
CA PHE A 412 -28.45 58.57 -33.53
C PHE A 412 -29.18 59.90 -33.70
N ASN A 413 -29.27 60.38 -34.94
CA ASN A 413 -30.00 61.58 -35.31
C ASN A 413 -30.66 61.32 -36.67
N TRP A 414 -31.96 61.63 -36.77
CA TRP A 414 -32.74 61.40 -37.98
C TRP A 414 -33.24 62.72 -38.54
N SER A 415 -33.07 62.92 -39.85
CA SER A 415 -33.54 64.11 -40.56
C SER A 415 -35.03 64.08 -40.89
N ASP A 416 -35.61 62.87 -40.92
CA ASP A 416 -37.01 62.63 -41.26
C ASP A 416 -37.82 62.23 -40.02
N ILE A 417 -39.13 62.45 -40.07
CA ILE A 417 -40.06 62.07 -38.99
C ILE A 417 -40.57 60.66 -39.28
N GLY A 418 -40.41 59.73 -38.32
CA GLY A 418 -40.89 58.36 -38.46
C GLY A 418 -40.51 57.47 -37.27
N THR A 419 -40.80 56.17 -37.42
CA THR A 419 -40.25 55.12 -36.56
C THR A 419 -38.99 54.60 -37.21
N HIS A 420 -37.93 54.45 -36.42
CA HIS A 420 -36.66 53.87 -36.83
C HIS A 420 -36.33 52.69 -35.93
N ASP A 421 -35.87 51.60 -36.52
CA ASP A 421 -35.44 50.41 -35.80
C ASP A 421 -33.94 50.50 -35.55
N VAL A 422 -33.52 50.37 -34.29
CA VAL A 422 -32.12 50.42 -33.85
C VAL A 422 -31.72 49.09 -33.24
#